data_AF-A0A8B7IY32-F1
#
_entry.id   AF-A0A8B7IY32-F1
#
_cell.length_a   1.000
_cell.length_b   1.000
_cell.length_c   1.000
_cell.angle_alpha   90.00
_cell.angle_beta   90.00
_cell.angle_gamma   90.00
#
_symmetry.space_group_name_H-M   'P 1'
#
loop_
_entity.id
_entity.type
_entity.pdbx_description
1 polymer ?
#
loop_
_entity_poly.entity_id
_entity_poly.type
_entity_poly.pdbx_seq_one_letter_code
_entity_poly.pdbx_strand_id
1 'polypeptide(L)'
;QQAWGGGGRREQDHTFRKFSYLPFIPTQGHSYDCRVEHWGLPKALLKHWEPRVPLPMSESTETLVCALGLAVGIVGIIVGTVLIIKAMKMNSACNVQGPL
;
A
#
# COMPACT_ATOMS: atom_id res chain seq x y z
N GLN A 1 18.33 13.54 14.52
CA GLN A 1 18.99 12.71 15.55
C GLN A 1 18.19 11.41 15.67
N GLN A 2 18.76 10.24 15.35
CA GLN A 2 18.10 8.96 15.64
C GLN A 2 18.54 8.51 17.05
N ALA A 3 17.59 8.14 17.90
CA ALA A 3 17.86 7.68 19.25
C ALA A 3 17.70 6.16 19.33
N TRP A 4 18.68 5.48 19.94
CA TRP A 4 18.60 4.05 20.20
C TRP A 4 17.77 3.80 21.46
N GLY A 5 16.72 2.98 21.34
CA GLY A 5 15.96 2.47 22.48
C GLY A 5 16.48 1.10 22.91
N GLY A 6 16.48 0.79 24.21
CA GLY A 6 16.88 -0.55 24.65
C GLY A 6 16.54 -0.87 26.11
N GLY A 7 16.52 -2.17 26.41
CA GLY A 7 16.26 -2.71 27.75
C GLY A 7 16.91 -4.09 27.93
N GLY A 8 17.21 -4.45 29.17
CA GLY A 8 17.83 -5.74 29.51
C GLY A 8 17.04 -6.48 30.59
N ARG A 9 16.94 -7.81 30.49
CA ARG A 9 16.35 -8.68 31.52
C ARG A 9 17.27 -9.86 31.80
N ARG A 10 17.29 -10.29 33.06
CA ARG A 10 17.87 -11.57 33.48
C ARG A 10 16.82 -12.67 33.37
N GLU A 11 17.21 -13.83 32.87
CA GLU A 11 16.38 -15.02 32.76
C GLU A 11 16.58 -15.94 33.98
N GLN A 12 15.66 -16.88 34.22
CA GLN A 12 15.78 -17.84 35.33
C GLN A 12 17.02 -18.73 35.19
N ASP A 13 17.46 -19.02 33.96
CA ASP A 13 18.63 -19.85 33.65
C ASP A 13 19.97 -19.09 33.82
N HIS A 14 20.01 -18.03 34.61
CA HIS A 14 21.15 -17.14 34.83
C HIS A 14 21.73 -16.47 33.57
N THR A 15 20.99 -16.50 32.45
CA THR A 15 21.38 -15.81 31.21
C THR A 15 20.88 -14.36 31.19
N PHE A 16 21.51 -13.52 30.36
CA PHE A 16 21.12 -12.12 30.18
C PHE A 16 20.61 -11.89 28.76
N ARG A 17 19.47 -11.21 28.64
CA ARG A 17 18.85 -10.87 27.35
C ARG A 17 18.72 -9.36 27.22
N LYS A 18 19.35 -8.79 26.19
CA LYS A 18 19.29 -7.37 25.84
C LYS A 18 18.53 -7.18 24.54
N PHE A 19 17.65 -6.19 24.50
CA PHE A 19 16.93 -5.77 23.31
C PHE A 19 17.38 -4.36 22.92
N SER A 20 17.63 -4.16 21.63
CA SER A 20 17.99 -2.88 21.03
C SER A 20 17.08 -2.63 19.84
N TYR A 21 16.49 -1.43 19.82
CA TYR A 21 15.53 -1.02 18.80
C TYR A 21 16.04 0.23 18.10
N LEU A 22 16.00 0.19 16.77
CA LEU A 22 16.27 1.32 15.90
C LEU A 22 14.97 1.67 15.17
N PRO A 23 14.34 2.82 15.45
CA PRO A 23 13.20 3.28 14.67
C PRO A 23 13.71 3.91 13.37
N PHE A 24 13.35 3.32 12.22
CA PHE A 24 13.67 3.86 10.89
C PHE A 24 12.56 3.50 9.88
N ILE A 25 12.56 4.21 8.75
CA ILE A 25 11.71 3.87 7.60
C ILE A 25 12.53 2.93 6.69
N PRO A 26 12.11 1.68 6.47
CA PRO A 26 12.84 0.75 5.63
C PRO A 26 12.85 1.21 4.17
N THR A 27 14.02 1.18 3.54
CA THR A 27 14.19 1.52 2.13
C THR A 27 14.34 0.25 1.29
N GLN A 28 13.63 0.17 0.17
CA GLN A 28 13.71 -0.99 -0.73
C GLN A 28 15.13 -1.13 -1.30
N GLY A 29 15.65 -2.35 -1.30
CA GLY A 29 17.01 -2.64 -1.80
C GLY A 29 18.13 -2.29 -0.82
N HIS A 30 17.80 -1.78 0.38
CA HIS A 30 18.76 -1.60 1.45
C HIS A 30 18.71 -2.79 2.42
N SER A 31 19.88 -3.19 2.90
CA SER A 31 20.02 -4.21 3.92
C SER A 31 20.56 -3.61 5.22
N TYR A 32 20.16 -4.19 6.34
CA TYR A 32 20.49 -3.69 7.67
C TYR A 32 21.09 -4.81 8.51
N ASP A 33 22.22 -4.53 9.16
CA ASP A 33 22.90 -5.50 10.03
C ASP A 33 22.79 -5.10 11.49
N CYS A 34 22.34 -6.04 12.33
CA CYS A 34 22.50 -5.94 13.77
C CYS A 34 23.84 -6.59 14.17
N ARG A 35 24.78 -5.77 14.67
CA ARG A 35 26.09 -6.21 15.15
C ARG A 35 26.08 -6.35 16.67
N VAL A 36 26.45 -7.55 17.16
CA VAL A 36 26.57 -7.86 18.58
C VAL A 36 28.01 -8.24 18.91
N GLU A 37 28.64 -7.43 19.75
CA GLU A 37 29.98 -7.68 20.27
C GLU A 37 29.88 -8.12 21.73
N HIS A 38 30.59 -9.20 22.06
CA HIS A 38 30.60 -9.77 23.40
C HIS A 38 31.95 -10.45 23.63
N TRP A 39 32.52 -10.33 24.82
CA TRP A 39 33.84 -10.89 25.13
C TRP A 39 33.93 -12.40 24.95
N GLY A 40 32.82 -13.11 25.19
CA GLY A 40 32.73 -14.56 24.98
C GLY A 40 32.66 -14.98 23.50
N LEU A 41 32.57 -14.03 22.56
CA LEU A 41 32.56 -14.31 21.13
C LEU A 41 33.90 -13.87 20.52
N PRO A 42 34.60 -14.75 19.76
CA PRO A 42 35.88 -14.40 19.13
C PRO A 42 35.72 -13.39 17.99
N LYS A 43 34.50 -13.23 17.44
CA LYS A 43 34.15 -12.27 16.39
C LYS A 43 32.75 -11.71 16.65
N ALA A 44 32.49 -10.49 16.20
CA ALA A 44 31.17 -9.88 16.28
C ALA A 44 30.12 -10.74 15.56
N LEU A 45 28.98 -10.97 16.22
CA LEU A 45 27.85 -11.66 15.61
C LEU A 45 27.06 -10.65 14.77
N LEU A 46 26.89 -10.96 13.48
CA LEU A 46 26.10 -10.15 12.56
C LEU A 46 24.78 -10.85 12.25
N LYS A 47 23.68 -10.14 12.42
CA LYS A 47 22.34 -10.57 12.01
C LYS A 47 21.86 -9.65 10.90
N HIS A 48 21.86 -10.22 9.69
CA HIS A 48 21.39 -9.56 8.50
C HIS A 48 19.86 -9.53 8.45
N TRP A 49 19.31 -8.38 8.12
CA TRP A 49 17.89 -8.19 7.89
C TRP A 49 17.67 -7.36 6.63
N GLU A 50 16.94 -7.95 5.69
CA GLU A 50 16.47 -7.27 4.49
C GLU A 50 14.98 -6.98 4.66
N PRO A 51 14.54 -5.72 4.52
CA PRO A 51 13.13 -5.40 4.53
C PRO A 51 12.46 -6.05 3.33
N ARG A 52 11.54 -6.99 3.58
CA ARG A 52 10.53 -7.39 2.60
C ARG A 52 9.50 -6.28 2.51
N VAL A 53 9.88 -5.15 1.91
CA VAL A 53 8.91 -4.12 1.52
C VAL A 53 8.11 -4.75 0.38
N PRO A 54 6.79 -4.94 0.51
CA PRO A 54 5.98 -5.21 -0.66
C PRO A 54 6.32 -4.13 -1.71
N LEU A 55 6.48 -4.51 -2.98
CA LEU A 55 6.43 -3.55 -4.10
C LEU A 55 5.32 -2.54 -3.79
N PRO A 56 5.49 -1.23 -4.02
CA PRO A 56 4.56 -0.19 -3.56
C PRO A 56 3.14 -0.46 -4.06
N MET A 57 2.41 -1.34 -3.36
CA MET A 57 1.06 -1.75 -3.72
C MET A 57 0.10 -0.61 -3.44
N SER A 58 0.52 0.38 -2.65
CA SER A 58 -0.17 1.64 -2.43
C SER A 58 -0.20 2.54 -3.68
N GLU A 59 0.81 2.47 -4.56
CA GLU A 59 0.84 3.33 -5.75
C GLU A 59 0.10 2.68 -6.94
N SER A 60 0.20 1.36 -7.08
CA SER A 60 -0.37 0.65 -8.23
C SER A 60 -1.86 0.29 -8.09
N THR A 61 -2.36 0.07 -6.86
CA THR A 61 -3.77 -0.34 -6.69
C THR A 61 -4.73 0.85 -6.76
N GLU A 62 -4.39 1.99 -6.16
CA GLU A 62 -5.23 3.19 -6.23
C GLU A 62 -5.32 3.76 -7.64
N THR A 63 -4.20 3.76 -8.38
CA THR A 63 -4.16 4.18 -9.79
C THR A 63 -4.98 3.24 -10.68
N LEU A 64 -4.91 1.92 -10.43
CA LEU A 64 -5.70 0.94 -11.16
C LEU A 64 -7.20 1.09 -10.89
N VAL A 65 -7.59 1.27 -9.63
CA VAL A 65 -9.00 1.50 -9.23
C VAL A 65 -9.53 2.80 -9.84
N CYS A 66 -8.74 3.87 -9.82
CA CYS A 66 -9.09 5.15 -10.44
C CYS A 66 -9.27 5.01 -11.96
N ALA A 67 -8.32 4.37 -12.65
CA ALA A 67 -8.41 4.15 -14.10
C ALA A 67 -9.63 3.30 -14.48
N LEU A 68 -9.92 2.24 -13.73
CA LEU A 68 -11.10 1.40 -13.92
C LEU A 68 -12.40 2.20 -13.67
N GLY A 69 -12.44 3.01 -12.60
CA GLY A 69 -13.58 3.86 -12.30
C GLY A 69 -13.85 4.91 -13.39
N LEU A 70 -12.81 5.55 -13.91
CA LEU A 70 -12.91 6.51 -15.01
C LEU A 70 -13.42 5.85 -16.29
N ALA A 71 -12.91 4.66 -16.63
CA ALA A 71 -13.36 3.92 -17.81
C ALA A 71 -14.86 3.57 -17.72
N VAL A 72 -15.31 3.03 -16.59
CA VAL A 72 -16.73 2.71 -16.36
C VAL A 72 -17.60 3.96 -16.38
N GLY A 73 -17.14 5.06 -15.77
CA GLY A 73 -17.84 6.35 -15.78
C GLY A 73 -18.05 6.91 -17.18
N ILE A 74 -17.00 6.90 -18.02
CA ILE A 74 -17.06 7.40 -19.40
C ILE A 74 -18.05 6.57 -20.22
N VAL A 75 -18.00 5.23 -20.11
CA VAL A 75 -18.92 4.34 -20.82
C VAL A 75 -20.37 4.61 -20.40
N GLY A 76 -20.62 4.79 -19.09
CA GLY A 76 -21.94 5.13 -18.57
C GLY A 76 -22.49 6.44 -19.13
N ILE A 77 -21.65 7.48 -19.23
CA ILE A 77 -22.05 8.78 -19.79
C ILE A 77 -22.42 8.63 -21.27
N ILE A 78 -21.60 7.92 -22.07
CA ILE A 78 -21.87 7.73 -23.50
C ILE A 78 -23.20 7.00 -23.71
N VAL A 79 -23.40 5.87 -23.03
CA VAL A 79 -24.62 5.07 -23.15
C VAL A 79 -25.84 5.85 -22.65
N GLY A 80 -25.74 6.53 -21.52
CA GLY A 80 -26.82 7.35 -20.96
C GLY A 80 -27.26 8.46 -21.91
N THR A 81 -26.30 9.17 -22.51
CA THR A 81 -26.58 10.26 -23.46
C THR A 81 -27.29 9.74 -24.71
N VAL A 82 -26.84 8.60 -25.27
CA VAL A 82 -27.48 7.97 -26.44
C VAL A 82 -28.91 7.55 -26.13
N LEU A 83 -29.15 6.95 -24.96
CA LEU A 83 -30.47 6.53 -24.53
C LEU A 83 -31.42 7.73 -24.35
N ILE A 84 -30.97 8.81 -23.72
CA ILE A 84 -31.75 10.04 -23.55
C ILE A 84 -32.13 10.63 -24.92
N ILE A 85 -31.17 10.78 -25.84
CA ILE A 85 -31.45 11.31 -27.19
C ILE A 85 -32.46 10.44 -27.93
N LYS A 86 -32.32 9.11 -27.87
CA LYS A 86 -33.28 8.19 -28.49
C LYS A 86 -34.66 8.30 -27.85
N ALA A 87 -34.74 8.38 -26.52
CA ALA A 87 -36.00 8.53 -25.81
C ALA A 87 -36.70 9.84 -26.17
N MET A 88 -35.96 10.96 -26.24
CA MET A 88 -36.48 12.24 -26.66
C MET A 88 -36.97 12.21 -28.11
N LYS A 89 -36.20 11.63 -29.04
CA LYS A 89 -36.61 11.49 -30.45
C LYS A 89 -37.86 10.63 -30.61
N MET A 90 -37.98 9.55 -29.84
CA MET A 90 -39.18 8.69 -29.84
C MET A 90 -40.40 9.42 -29.25
N ASN A 91 -40.20 10.21 -28.18
CA ASN A 91 -41.25 11.00 -27.54
C ASN A 91 -41.73 12.15 -28.44
N SER A 92 -40.84 12.81 -29.18
CA SER A 92 -41.19 13.82 -30.17
C SER A 92 -42.01 13.24 -31.34
N ALA A 93 -41.74 12.00 -31.76
CA ALA A 93 -42.56 11.34 -32.78
C ALA A 93 -43.99 11.03 -32.29
N CYS A 94 -44.14 10.66 -31.01
CA CYS A 94 -45.45 10.42 -30.40
C CYS A 94 -46.25 11.73 -30.20
N ASN A 95 -45.58 12.84 -29.84
CA ASN A 95 -46.23 14.14 -29.62
C ASN A 95 -46.69 14.83 -30.93
N VAL A 96 -46.24 14.37 -32.10
CA VAL A 96 -46.76 14.83 -33.41
C VAL A 96 -48.02 14.07 -33.82
N GLN A 97 -48.35 12.94 -33.19
CA GLN A 97 -49.63 12.21 -33.34
C GLN A 97 -50.56 12.46 -32.15
N GLY A 98 -50.82 13.73 -31.83
CA GLY A 98 -52.00 14.14 -31.06
C GLY A 98 -53.20 14.36 -32.00
N PRO A 99 -54.40 13.86 -31.68
CA PRO A 99 -55.51 13.67 -32.63
C PRO A 99 -56.20 15.00 -32.98
N LEU A 100 -56.45 15.22 -34.29
CA LEU A 100 -57.51 16.10 -34.79
C LEU A 100 -58.88 15.43 -34.58
#